data_AF-A0A7V2XYU8-F1
#
_entry.id   AF-A0A7V2XYU8-F1
#
_cell.length_a   1.000
_cell.length_b   1.000
_cell.length_c   1.000
_cell.angle_alpha   90.00
_cell.angle_beta   90.00
_cell.angle_gamma   90.00
#
_symmetry.space_group_name_H-M   'P 1'
#
loop_
_entity.id
_entity.type
_entity.pdbx_description
1 polymer ?
#
loop_
_entity_poly.entity_id
_entity_poly.type
_entity_poly.pdbx_seq_one_letter_code
_entity_poly.pdbx_strand_id
1 'polypeptide(L)'
;MVASVGKRYLAPSGAEVIVTKGGPGELTDGEVPLVLKEAAPPDLADHSGRTEPLIQLGKRYKSEDGEVELLVIKPGVCDLRYNGKAMQLLQPKILPSAD
;
A
#
# COMPACT_ATOMS: atom_id res chain seq x y z
N MET A 1 7.59 8.40 -8.87
CA MET A 1 8.37 8.43 -7.61
C MET A 1 8.75 7.01 -7.22
N VAL A 2 9.96 6.77 -6.71
CA VAL A 2 10.45 5.42 -6.34
C VAL A 2 9.83 4.92 -5.03
N ALA A 3 9.42 3.66 -4.97
CA ALA A 3 8.96 2.99 -3.75
C ALA A 3 10.17 2.66 -2.85
N SER A 4 10.34 3.44 -1.78
CA SER A 4 11.52 3.37 -0.91
C SER A 4 11.26 2.55 0.35
N VAL A 5 12.12 1.57 0.65
CA VAL A 5 11.99 0.73 1.86
C VAL A 5 12.03 1.57 3.14
N GLY A 6 11.21 1.19 4.13
CA GLY A 6 11.07 1.85 5.42
C GLY A 6 10.28 3.16 5.38
N LYS A 7 9.95 3.69 4.19
CA LYS A 7 9.16 4.90 4.04
C LYS A 7 7.67 4.61 4.17
N ARG A 8 6.97 5.55 4.81
CA ARG A 8 5.52 5.53 5.00
C ARG A 8 4.87 6.37 3.92
N TYR A 9 3.90 5.78 3.26
CA TYR A 9 3.11 6.40 2.20
C TYR A 9 1.66 6.52 2.67
N LEU A 10 1.07 7.65 2.36
CA LEU A 10 -0.30 8.01 2.67
C LEU A 10 -1.08 8.06 1.36
N ALA A 11 -2.17 7.29 1.29
CA ALA A 11 -3.14 7.40 0.23
C ALA A 11 -4.03 8.63 0.46
N PRO A 12 -4.48 9.31 -0.61
CA PRO A 12 -5.45 10.40 -0.49
C PRO A 12 -6.72 9.95 0.22
N SER A 13 -7.05 8.67 0.10
CA SER A 13 -8.21 8.04 0.74
C SER A 13 -8.01 7.71 2.23
N GLY A 14 -6.91 8.17 2.85
CA GLY A 14 -6.65 8.08 4.29
C GLY A 14 -5.96 6.79 4.77
N ALA A 15 -5.73 5.83 3.87
CA ALA A 15 -4.98 4.61 4.18
C ALA A 15 -3.47 4.90 4.29
N GLU A 16 -2.77 4.19 5.18
CA GLU A 16 -1.32 4.33 5.35
C GLU A 16 -0.62 2.98 5.19
N VAL A 17 0.48 2.98 4.46
CA VAL A 17 1.30 1.81 4.19
C VAL A 17 2.77 2.11 4.45
N ILE A 18 3.52 1.11 4.89
CA ILE A 18 4.98 1.15 4.98
C ILE A 18 5.57 0.16 3.98
N VAL A 19 6.54 0.62 3.18
CA VAL A 19 7.24 -0.24 2.24
C VAL A 19 8.22 -1.13 3.00
N THR A 20 8.04 -2.44 2.90
CA THR A 20 8.94 -3.44 3.53
C THR A 20 9.99 -3.95 2.55
N LYS A 21 9.74 -3.85 1.24
CA LYS A 21 10.71 -4.09 0.16
C LYS A 21 10.51 -3.03 -0.93
N GLY A 22 11.56 -2.26 -1.21
CA GLY A 22 11.52 -1.15 -2.17
C GLY A 22 11.80 -1.57 -3.62
N GLY A 23 11.40 -0.72 -4.56
CA GLY A 23 11.53 -0.95 -6.00
C GLY A 23 11.43 0.36 -6.81
N PRO A 24 11.95 0.39 -8.06
CA PRO A 24 12.08 1.58 -8.91
C PRO A 24 10.75 2.30 -9.28
N GLY A 25 9.62 1.62 -9.15
CA GLY A 25 8.31 2.09 -9.59
C GLY A 25 7.54 2.92 -8.57
N GLU A 26 6.34 3.30 -8.97
CA GLU A 26 5.46 4.20 -8.21
C GLU A 26 4.26 3.49 -7.59
N LEU A 27 3.92 3.89 -6.36
CA LEU A 27 2.71 3.47 -5.66
C LEU A 27 1.57 4.44 -5.92
N THR A 28 0.42 3.91 -6.31
CA THR A 28 -0.79 4.67 -6.64
C THR A 28 -2.02 4.08 -5.94
N ASP A 29 -3.00 4.95 -5.67
CA ASP A 29 -4.35 4.62 -5.24
C ASP A 29 -5.27 4.92 -6.43
N GLY A 30 -5.58 3.89 -7.22
CA GLY A 30 -6.14 4.05 -8.56
C GLY A 30 -5.16 4.75 -9.48
N GLU A 31 -5.46 5.98 -9.88
CA GLU A 31 -4.61 6.82 -10.74
C GLU A 31 -3.84 7.89 -9.93
N VAL A 32 -4.10 8.01 -8.62
CA VAL A 32 -3.53 9.06 -7.78
C VAL A 32 -2.26 8.56 -7.09
N PRO A 33 -1.11 9.24 -7.21
CA PRO A 33 0.12 8.81 -6.54
C PRO A 33 0.00 8.92 -5.02
N LEU A 34 0.51 7.91 -4.31
CA LEU A 34 0.64 7.98 -2.86
C LEU A 34 1.70 9.00 -2.48
N VAL A 35 1.46 9.73 -1.39
CA VAL A 35 2.38 10.75 -0.90
C VAL A 35 3.21 10.23 0.28
N LEU A 36 4.48 10.62 0.36
CA LEU A 36 5.29 10.30 1.53
C LEU A 36 4.70 11.00 2.76
N LYS A 37 4.52 10.26 3.87
CA LYS A 37 3.91 10.79 5.09
C LYS A 37 4.67 12.00 5.66
N GLU A 38 5.99 12.06 5.46
CA GLU A 38 6.85 13.18 5.86
C GLU A 38 6.59 14.45 5.03
N ALA A 39 6.12 14.30 3.79
CA ALA A 39 5.80 15.38 2.86
C ALA A 39 4.30 15.63 2.73
N ALA A 40 3.47 14.84 3.42
CA ALA A 40 2.02 14.93 3.34
C ALA A 40 1.53 16.19 4.07
N PRO A 41 0.58 16.95 3.48
CA PRO A 41 -0.08 18.03 4.21
C PRO A 41 -0.81 17.44 5.43
N PRO A 42 -0.92 18.21 6.53
CA PRO A 42 -1.57 17.75 7.76
C PRO A 42 -3.06 17.45 7.60
N ASP A 43 -3.70 18.01 6.57
CA ASP A 43 -5.14 17.90 6.28
C ASP A 43 -5.44 17.03 5.05
N LEU A 44 -4.62 16.00 4.78
CA LEU A 44 -4.95 15.04 3.72
C LEU A 44 -6.15 14.18 4.17
N ALA A 45 -7.36 14.70 3.97
CA ALA A 45 -8.61 14.02 4.25
C ALA A 45 -9.04 13.13 3.07
N ASP A 46 -9.75 12.03 3.36
CA ASP A 46 -10.37 11.20 2.33
C ASP A 46 -11.42 12.02 1.58
N HIS A 47 -11.12 12.32 0.32
CA HIS A 47 -12.03 13.01 -0.60
C HIS A 47 -12.53 12.09 -1.71
N SER A 48 -12.23 10.79 -1.66
CA SER A 48 -12.53 9.91 -2.79
C SER A 48 -14.01 9.53 -2.87
N GLY A 49 -14.74 9.56 -1.75
CA GLY A 49 -16.13 9.09 -1.67
C GLY A 49 -16.30 7.59 -2.00
N ARG A 50 -15.20 6.86 -2.19
CA ARG A 50 -15.19 5.42 -2.45
C ARG A 50 -15.36 4.68 -1.14
N THR A 51 -16.04 3.53 -1.19
CA THR A 51 -16.16 2.59 -0.06
C THR A 51 -15.30 1.34 -0.25
N GLU A 52 -14.83 1.09 -1.47
CA GLU A 52 -14.08 -0.11 -1.87
C GLU A 52 -13.05 0.23 -2.97
N PRO A 53 -11.96 -0.56 -3.11
CA PRO A 53 -11.59 -1.70 -2.27
C PRO A 53 -11.00 -1.28 -0.92
N LEU A 54 -11.28 -2.07 0.13
CA LEU A 54 -10.73 -1.86 1.48
C LEU A 54 -9.41 -2.59 1.66
N ILE A 55 -8.37 -1.87 2.10
CA ILE A 55 -7.14 -2.46 2.61
C ILE A 55 -7.18 -2.53 4.13
N GLN A 56 -6.78 -3.66 4.69
CA GLN A 56 -6.91 -3.94 6.13
C GLN A 56 -5.57 -3.80 6.86
N LEU A 57 -5.61 -3.29 8.09
CA LEU A 57 -4.46 -3.19 8.98
C LEU A 57 -3.74 -4.53 9.12
N GLY A 58 -2.41 -4.52 9.06
CA GLY A 58 -1.57 -5.71 9.24
C GLY A 58 -1.49 -6.62 8.02
N LYS A 59 -2.29 -6.38 6.97
CA LYS A 59 -2.16 -7.09 5.70
C LYS A 59 -0.94 -6.61 4.94
N ARG A 60 -0.28 -7.55 4.25
CA ARG A 60 0.84 -7.27 3.37
C ARG A 60 0.41 -7.40 1.93
N TYR A 61 0.92 -6.53 1.07
CA TYR A 61 0.68 -6.59 -0.36
C TYR A 61 2.01 -6.60 -1.08
N LYS A 62 2.05 -7.24 -2.24
CA LYS A 62 3.20 -7.27 -3.13
C LYS A 62 2.82 -6.91 -4.56
N SER A 63 3.76 -6.39 -5.33
CA SER A 63 3.59 -6.24 -6.77
C SER A 63 3.48 -7.62 -7.43
N GLU A 64 2.90 -7.68 -8.62
CA GLU A 64 2.80 -8.91 -9.42
C GLU A 64 4.15 -9.64 -9.57
N ASP A 65 5.22 -8.88 -9.85
CA ASP A 65 6.58 -9.39 -9.98
C ASP A 65 7.28 -9.67 -8.62
N GLY A 66 6.67 -9.24 -7.51
CA GLY A 66 7.26 -9.33 -6.17
C GLY A 66 8.43 -8.37 -5.92
N GLU A 67 8.68 -7.44 -6.83
CA GLU A 67 9.69 -6.38 -6.69
C GLU A 67 9.46 -5.50 -5.45
N VAL A 68 8.20 -5.08 -5.21
CA VAL A 68 7.81 -4.26 -4.07
C VAL A 68 6.90 -5.01 -3.13
N GLU A 69 7.11 -4.82 -1.84
CA GLU A 69 6.25 -5.32 -0.76
C GLU A 69 5.96 -4.21 0.24
N LEU A 70 4.75 -4.23 0.79
CA LEU A 70 4.31 -3.25 1.77
C LEU A 70 3.41 -3.87 2.82
N LEU A 71 3.33 -3.19 3.96
CA LEU A 71 2.48 -3.51 5.09
C LEU A 71 1.50 -2.36 5.32
N VAL A 72 0.22 -2.67 5.46
CA VAL A 72 -0.81 -1.69 5.83
C VAL A 72 -0.69 -1.39 7.33
N ILE A 73 -0.49 -0.11 7.66
CA ILE A 73 -0.36 0.40 9.04
C ILE A 73 -1.54 1.28 9.47
N LYS A 74 -2.38 1.71 8.52
CA LYS A 74 -3.72 2.27 8.78
C LYS A 74 -4.68 1.76 7.72
N PRO A 75 -5.81 1.14 8.10
CA PRO A 75 -6.78 0.66 7.13
C PRO A 75 -7.46 1.84 6.43
N GLY A 76 -8.01 1.58 5.25
CA GLY A 76 -8.76 2.58 4.49
C GLY A 76 -9.18 2.05 3.13
N VAL A 77 -9.96 2.84 2.43
CA VAL A 77 -10.30 2.57 1.03
C VAL A 77 -9.09 2.91 0.18
N CYS A 78 -8.57 1.98 -0.61
CA CYS A 78 -7.38 2.20 -1.42
C CYS A 78 -7.28 1.15 -2.52
N ASP A 79 -7.38 1.57 -3.78
CA ASP A 79 -7.07 0.71 -4.93
C ASP A 79 -5.56 0.69 -5.13
N LEU A 80 -4.88 -0.10 -4.29
CA LEU A 80 -3.44 -0.10 -4.19
C LEU A 80 -2.79 -0.71 -5.45
N ARG A 81 -1.99 0.11 -6.14
CA ARG A 81 -1.33 -0.24 -7.40
C ARG A 81 0.16 0.09 -7.37
N TYR A 82 0.91 -0.67 -8.15
CA TYR A 82 2.33 -0.45 -8.43
C TYR A 82 2.55 -0.38 -9.94
N ASN A 83 3.10 0.73 -10.45
CA ASN A 83 3.24 0.99 -11.89
C ASN A 83 1.92 0.75 -12.67
N GLY A 84 0.79 1.18 -12.11
CA GLY A 84 -0.54 1.00 -12.69
C GLY A 84 -1.13 -0.41 -12.59
N LYS A 85 -0.40 -1.40 -12.05
CA LYS A 85 -0.89 -2.76 -11.83
C LYS A 85 -1.38 -2.95 -10.39
N ALA A 86 -2.52 -3.61 -10.21
CA ALA A 86 -3.07 -3.92 -8.88
C ALA A 86 -2.10 -4.77 -8.06
N MET A 87 -1.89 -4.40 -6.81
CA MET A 87 -1.06 -5.18 -5.88
C MET A 87 -1.85 -6.38 -5.33
N GLN A 88 -1.12 -7.46 -5.03
CA GLN A 88 -1.69 -8.72 -4.58
C GLN A 88 -1.50 -8.88 -3.08
N LEU A 89 -2.53 -9.36 -2.39
CA LEU A 89 -2.44 -9.69 -0.97
C LEU A 89 -1.42 -10.82 -0.77
N LEU A 90 -0.37 -10.55 -0.01
CA LEU A 90 0.59 -11.56 0.41
C LEU A 90 0.00 -12.33 1.59
N GLN A 91 -0.55 -13.51 1.31
CA GLN A 91 -1.01 -14.42 2.35
C GLN A 91 0.18 -15.06 3.07
N PRO A 92 0.12 -15.19 4.40
CA PRO A 92 1.12 -15.95 5.13
C PRO A 92 1.13 -17.38 4.61
N LYS A 93 2.32 -17.90 4.33
CA LYS A 93 2.47 -19.31 4.00
C LYS A 93 2.14 -20.09 5.28
N ILE A 94 0.98 -20.76 5.29
CA ILE A 94 0.65 -21.68 6.38
C ILE A 94 1.68 -22.80 6.30
N LEU A 95 2.52 -22.89 7.32
CA LEU A 95 3.35 -24.06 7.51
C LEU A 95 2.43 -25.17 8.01
N PRO A 96 2.46 -26.37 7.42
CA PRO A 96 1.77 -27.51 8.04
C PRO A 96 2.36 -27.66 9.45
N SER A 97 1.51 -27.57 10.46
CA SER A 97 1.90 -27.96 11.81
C SER A 97 2.40 -29.39 11.73
N ALA A 98 3.68 -29.61 12.06
CA ALA A 98 4.21 -30.95 12.21
C ALA A 98 3.52 -31.61 13.42
N ASP A 99 2.92 -32.77 13.19
CA ASP A 99 2.40 -33.71 14.20
C ASP A 99 3.56 -34.32 15.01
#